data_AF-A0A132PDN0-F1
#
_entry.id   AF-A0A132PDN0-F1
#
_cell.length_a   1.000
_cell.length_b   1.000
_cell.length_c   1.000
_cell.angle_alpha   90.00
_cell.angle_beta   90.00
_cell.angle_gamma   90.00
#
_symmetry.space_group_name_H-M   'P 1'
#
loop_
_entity.id
_entity.type
_entity.pdbx_description
1 polymer ?
#
loop_
_entity_poly.entity_id
_entity_poly.type
_entity_poly.pdbx_seq_one_letter_code
_entity_poly.pdbx_strand_id
1 'polypeptide(L)'
;MTLQAQIPTDVLAVQFDQLHLPETLRGEVIAQHAQPPTGDGNRLWPPRPGYDQPDVGSIRFWGDFDLAAWYQAAPHSFGPYTELELQHLTSVSRRLKLAGEGARVLWALDVLRPGEWTRHPRTGLCVAELVCAGPWLSDSVLADIRPALHQHHWGLIEDVNEVCEVNRTPCYVTHWIYGV
;
A
#
# COMPACT_ATOMS: atom_id res chain seq x y z
N MET A 1 17.54 6.52 13.61
CA MET A 1 16.20 5.92 13.73
C MET A 1 15.32 6.91 14.49
N THR A 2 14.67 7.81 13.77
CA THR A 2 13.77 8.81 14.37
C THR A 2 12.50 8.08 14.78
N LEU A 3 12.09 8.20 16.05
CA LEU A 3 10.81 7.67 16.52
C LEU A 3 9.70 8.36 15.72
N GLN A 4 9.16 7.68 14.70
CA GLN A 4 7.92 8.12 14.05
C GLN A 4 6.84 8.14 15.13
N ALA A 5 6.08 9.25 15.19
CA ALA A 5 5.00 9.40 16.15
C ALA A 5 4.00 8.26 15.96
N GLN A 6 3.79 7.46 17.00
CA GLN A 6 2.76 6.42 16.99
C GLN A 6 1.39 7.08 17.04
N ILE A 7 0.47 6.61 16.20
CA ILE A 7 -0.93 7.06 16.25
C ILE A 7 -1.56 6.54 17.54
N PRO A 8 -2.25 7.38 18.34
CA PRO A 8 -2.97 6.92 19.51
C PRO A 8 -3.94 5.78 19.17
N THR A 9 -3.96 4.73 19.99
CA THR A 9 -4.72 3.50 19.71
C THR A 9 -6.23 3.73 19.63
N ASP A 10 -6.75 4.71 20.37
CA ASP A 10 -8.14 5.16 20.33
C ASP A 10 -8.48 5.83 19.00
N VAL A 11 -7.59 6.65 18.45
CA VAL A 11 -7.76 7.26 17.12
C VAL A 11 -7.77 6.20 16.03
N LEU A 12 -6.86 5.23 16.13
CA LEU A 12 -6.81 4.09 15.20
C LEU A 12 -8.12 3.30 15.25
N ALA A 13 -8.60 2.93 16.44
CA ALA A 13 -9.83 2.16 16.61
C ALA A 13 -11.05 2.86 15.99
N VAL A 14 -11.22 4.17 16.24
CA VAL A 14 -12.34 4.95 15.70
C VAL A 14 -12.32 4.97 14.17
N GLN A 15 -11.17 5.16 13.55
CA GLN A 15 -11.09 5.18 12.09
C GLN A 15 -11.29 3.80 11.47
N PHE A 16 -10.78 2.75 12.12
CA PHE A 16 -11.02 1.37 11.69
C PHE A 16 -12.50 0.98 11.77
N ASP A 17 -13.22 1.44 12.79
CA ASP A 17 -14.65 1.22 12.90
C ASP A 17 -15.43 1.89 11.76
N GLN A 18 -15.00 3.07 11.31
CA GLN A 18 -15.62 3.80 10.18
C GLN A 18 -15.38 3.14 8.82
N LEU A 19 -14.33 2.32 8.68
CA LEU A 19 -14.08 1.56 7.46
C LEU A 19 -15.05 0.40 7.27
N HIS A 20 -15.76 -0.02 8.33
CA HIS A 20 -16.68 -1.15 8.34
C HIS A 20 -16.06 -2.46 7.81
N LEU A 21 -14.75 -2.65 8.01
CA LEU A 21 -14.06 -3.88 7.61
C LEU A 21 -14.59 -5.08 8.43
N PRO A 22 -14.76 -6.26 7.79
CA PRO A 22 -14.99 -7.51 8.50
C PRO A 22 -13.88 -7.81 9.52
N GLU A 23 -14.24 -8.46 10.63
CA GLU A 23 -13.31 -8.77 11.73
C GLU A 23 -12.07 -9.56 11.26
N THR A 24 -12.25 -10.45 10.28
CA THR A 24 -11.17 -11.22 9.66
C THR A 24 -10.09 -10.32 9.07
N LEU A 25 -10.48 -9.27 8.33
CA LEU A 25 -9.52 -8.32 7.74
C LEU A 25 -8.90 -7.41 8.80
N ARG A 26 -9.66 -7.04 9.83
CA ARG A 26 -9.13 -6.24 10.94
C ARG A 26 -8.00 -6.98 11.66
N GLY A 27 -8.12 -8.30 11.82
CA GLY A 27 -7.09 -9.14 12.43
C GLY A 27 -5.77 -9.22 11.66
N GLU A 28 -5.78 -8.89 10.36
CA GLU A 28 -4.57 -8.82 9.53
C GLU A 28 -3.79 -7.51 9.72
N VAL A 29 -4.41 -6.47 10.31
CA VAL A 29 -3.74 -5.20 10.57
C VAL A 29 -2.99 -5.22 11.89
N ILE A 30 -1.68 -4.98 11.81
CA ILE A 30 -0.83 -4.81 12.98
C ILE A 30 -0.85 -3.33 13.39
N ALA A 31 -1.72 -3.00 14.35
CA ALA A 31 -1.90 -1.64 14.87
C ALA A 31 -0.59 -0.94 15.29
N GLN A 32 0.38 -1.69 15.79
CA GLN A 32 1.69 -1.18 16.22
C GLN A 32 2.54 -0.64 15.06
N HIS A 33 2.23 -1.05 13.83
CA HIS A 33 2.88 -0.59 12.60
C HIS A 33 2.11 0.53 11.92
N ALA A 34 1.00 1.00 12.51
CA ALA A 34 0.27 2.15 12.00
C ALA A 34 1.08 3.42 12.24
N GLN A 35 1.20 4.24 11.19
CA GLN A 35 1.96 5.48 11.19
C GLN A 35 1.10 6.60 10.64
N PRO A 36 1.32 7.87 11.01
CA PRO A 36 0.78 8.97 10.23
C PRO A 36 1.23 8.80 8.77
N PRO A 37 0.42 9.21 7.78
CA PRO A 37 0.85 9.19 6.39
C PRO A 37 2.18 9.96 6.29
N THR A 38 3.15 9.40 5.60
CA THR A 38 4.44 10.05 5.38
C THR A 38 4.20 11.25 4.48
N GLY A 39 4.06 12.42 5.10
CA GLY A 39 3.58 13.69 4.54
C GLY A 39 4.49 14.39 3.53
N ASP A 40 4.93 13.67 2.51
CA ASP A 40 5.28 14.33 1.25
C ASP A 40 4.11 14.12 0.28
N GLY A 41 3.16 15.07 0.30
CA GLY A 41 2.03 15.23 -0.63
C GLY A 41 2.42 15.43 -2.09
N ASN A 42 3.48 14.80 -2.57
CA ASN A 42 3.96 14.84 -3.94
C ASN A 42 3.75 13.51 -4.68
N ARG A 43 3.18 12.48 -4.04
CA ARG A 43 3.28 11.10 -4.53
C ARG A 43 2.01 10.54 -5.18
N LEU A 44 1.00 11.38 -5.40
CA LEU A 44 -0.18 11.04 -6.22
C LEU A 44 -0.34 12.09 -7.33
N TRP A 45 0.73 12.54 -7.98
CA TRP A 45 0.65 13.46 -9.11
C TRP A 45 1.08 12.80 -10.43
N PRO A 46 0.23 12.71 -11.46
CA PRO A 46 -1.11 13.31 -11.52
C PRO A 46 -2.07 12.65 -10.53
N PRO A 47 -3.05 13.41 -9.98
CA PRO A 47 -4.05 12.89 -9.07
C PRO A 47 -4.70 11.66 -9.69
N ARG A 48 -4.75 10.58 -8.92
CA ARG A 48 -5.50 9.39 -9.33
C ARG A 48 -6.93 9.82 -9.66
N PRO A 49 -7.54 9.34 -10.76
CA PRO A 49 -8.95 9.63 -11.04
C PRO A 49 -9.83 9.33 -9.83
N GLY A 50 -10.54 10.35 -9.33
CA GLY A 50 -11.31 10.28 -8.09
C GLY A 50 -10.60 10.83 -6.85
N TYR A 51 -9.43 11.47 -6.95
CA TYR A 51 -8.78 12.12 -5.82
C TYR A 51 -8.57 13.60 -6.14
N ASP A 52 -8.96 14.47 -5.22
CA ASP A 52 -8.95 15.92 -5.42
C ASP A 52 -7.73 16.61 -4.77
N GLN A 53 -6.97 15.89 -3.92
CA GLN A 53 -5.78 16.40 -3.24
C GLN A 53 -4.61 15.40 -3.29
N PRO A 54 -3.36 15.89 -3.29
CA PRO A 54 -2.18 15.03 -3.36
C PRO A 54 -1.72 14.54 -1.97
N ASP A 55 -2.14 15.22 -0.89
CA ASP A 55 -2.08 14.73 0.48
C ASP A 55 -3.33 13.90 0.76
N VAL A 56 -3.15 12.61 1.01
CA VAL A 56 -4.27 11.68 1.15
C VAL A 56 -4.06 10.80 2.37
N GLY A 57 -5.11 10.70 3.19
CA GLY A 57 -5.17 9.77 4.29
C GLY A 57 -4.76 10.36 5.63
N SER A 58 -5.12 9.63 6.68
CA SER A 58 -4.93 10.05 8.07
C SER A 58 -4.17 9.02 8.91
N ILE A 59 -4.09 7.79 8.42
CA ILE A 59 -3.33 6.68 8.97
C ILE A 59 -2.82 5.85 7.80
N ARG A 60 -1.55 5.46 7.86
CA ARG A 60 -0.95 4.44 6.99
C ARG A 60 -0.74 3.16 7.78
N PHE A 61 -1.05 2.02 7.18
CA PHE A 61 -0.71 0.71 7.70
C PHE A 61 -0.10 -0.17 6.62
N TRP A 62 0.80 -1.05 7.04
CA TRP A 62 1.59 -1.92 6.17
C TRP A 62 1.26 -3.38 6.44
N GLY A 63 1.13 -4.16 5.38
CA GLY A 63 0.90 -5.59 5.52
C GLY A 63 0.98 -6.35 4.21
N ASP A 64 1.08 -7.67 4.34
CA ASP A 64 1.03 -8.59 3.21
C ASP A 64 -0.42 -8.89 2.84
N PHE A 65 -1.14 -7.87 2.38
CA PHE A 65 -2.57 -7.95 2.10
C PHE A 65 -2.84 -8.64 0.76
N ASP A 66 -3.78 -9.59 0.75
CA ASP A 66 -4.43 -10.03 -0.48
C ASP A 66 -5.50 -8.99 -0.85
N LEU A 67 -5.09 -7.97 -1.63
CA LEU A 67 -5.95 -6.83 -1.97
C LEU A 67 -7.23 -7.27 -2.69
N ALA A 68 -7.16 -8.32 -3.49
CA ALA A 68 -8.33 -8.88 -4.16
C ALA A 68 -9.32 -9.47 -3.15
N ALA A 69 -8.85 -10.28 -2.20
CA ALA A 69 -9.69 -10.84 -1.15
C ALA A 69 -10.30 -9.75 -0.26
N TRP A 70 -9.51 -8.73 0.09
CA TRP A 70 -9.98 -7.58 0.85
C TRP A 70 -11.07 -6.82 0.11
N TYR A 71 -10.91 -6.60 -1.20
CA TYR A 71 -11.93 -5.94 -2.02
C TYR A 71 -13.21 -6.77 -2.12
N GLN A 72 -13.13 -8.09 -2.26
CA GLN A 72 -14.32 -8.95 -2.27
C GLN A 72 -15.12 -8.84 -0.97
N ALA A 73 -14.41 -8.79 0.15
CA ALA A 73 -15.01 -8.75 1.47
C ALA A 73 -15.54 -7.36 1.85
N ALA A 74 -14.90 -6.29 1.38
CA ALA A 74 -15.26 -4.91 1.73
C ALA A 74 -15.08 -3.93 0.55
N PRO A 75 -15.81 -4.11 -0.58
CA PRO A 75 -15.58 -3.31 -1.79
C PRO A 75 -15.88 -1.82 -1.57
N HIS A 76 -16.81 -1.52 -0.67
CA HIS A 76 -17.19 -0.17 -0.28
C HIS A 76 -16.08 0.60 0.44
N SER A 77 -15.09 -0.10 1.01
CA SER A 77 -13.95 0.49 1.70
C SER A 77 -12.83 0.84 0.73
N PHE A 78 -12.82 0.33 -0.50
CA PHE A 78 -11.70 0.46 -1.45
C PHE A 78 -12.03 1.42 -2.59
N GLY A 79 -12.04 2.73 -2.33
CA GLY A 79 -11.79 3.80 -3.31
C GLY A 79 -12.45 3.70 -4.71
N PRO A 80 -11.92 4.44 -5.71
CA PRO A 80 -12.24 4.24 -7.12
C PRO A 80 -11.51 3.03 -7.71
N TYR A 81 -11.14 2.06 -6.88
CA TYR A 81 -10.50 0.85 -7.34
C TYR A 81 -11.53 -0.05 -7.99
N THR A 82 -11.12 -0.71 -9.08
CA THR A 82 -11.92 -1.78 -9.64
C THR A 82 -11.45 -3.12 -9.09
N GLU A 83 -12.35 -4.09 -9.09
CA GLU A 83 -12.00 -5.48 -8.75
C GLU A 83 -10.82 -5.99 -9.59
N LEU A 84 -10.85 -5.73 -10.90
CA LEU A 84 -9.82 -6.16 -11.84
C LEU A 84 -8.45 -5.56 -11.51
N GLU A 85 -8.42 -4.27 -11.15
CA GLU A 85 -7.19 -3.62 -10.73
C GLU A 85 -6.59 -4.28 -9.49
N LEU A 86 -7.39 -4.52 -8.44
CA LEU A 86 -6.88 -5.15 -7.22
C LEU A 86 -6.51 -6.61 -7.39
N GLN A 87 -7.15 -7.33 -8.32
CA GLN A 87 -6.70 -8.66 -8.76
C GLN A 87 -5.32 -8.59 -9.44
N HIS A 88 -5.10 -7.62 -10.32
CA HIS A 88 -3.81 -7.43 -10.97
C HIS A 88 -2.69 -7.05 -9.98
N LEU A 89 -2.96 -6.13 -9.05
CA LEU A 89 -1.99 -5.77 -8.00
C LEU A 89 -1.67 -6.95 -7.09
N THR A 90 -2.68 -7.75 -6.70
CA THR A 90 -2.45 -8.99 -5.93
C THR A 90 -1.58 -9.98 -6.70
N SER A 91 -1.77 -10.11 -8.02
CA SER A 91 -0.93 -10.96 -8.88
C SER A 91 0.53 -10.50 -8.92
N VAL A 92 0.77 -9.18 -8.92
CA VAL A 92 2.13 -8.62 -8.79
C VAL A 92 2.79 -9.09 -7.49
N SER A 93 2.10 -8.99 -6.35
CA SER A 93 2.64 -9.43 -5.07
C SER A 93 2.98 -10.91 -5.06
N ARG A 94 2.11 -11.76 -5.63
CA ARG A 94 2.36 -13.21 -5.73
C ARG A 94 3.62 -13.50 -6.55
N ARG A 95 3.85 -12.80 -7.66
CA ARG A 95 5.04 -12.97 -8.49
C ARG A 95 6.32 -12.48 -7.79
N LEU A 96 6.26 -11.33 -7.12
CA LEU A 96 7.38 -10.80 -6.34
C LEU A 96 7.80 -11.74 -5.20
N LYS A 97 6.84 -12.39 -4.52
CA LYS A 97 7.15 -13.40 -3.48
C LYS A 97 7.87 -14.63 -4.04
N LEU A 98 7.77 -14.90 -5.34
CA LEU A 98 8.48 -16.00 -6.01
C LEU A 98 9.88 -15.60 -6.47
N ALA A 99 10.30 -14.34 -6.30
CA ALA A 99 11.60 -13.86 -6.75
C ALA A 99 12.79 -14.49 -6.00
N GLY A 100 12.56 -15.03 -4.79
CA GLY A 100 13.56 -15.80 -4.07
C GLY A 100 13.20 -16.04 -2.60
N GLU A 101 13.95 -16.93 -1.96
CA GLU A 101 13.80 -17.21 -0.53
C GLU A 101 14.02 -15.93 0.29
N GLY A 102 13.14 -15.68 1.27
CA GLY A 102 13.22 -14.49 2.12
C GLY A 102 12.56 -13.24 1.54
N ALA A 103 12.00 -13.28 0.33
CA ALA A 103 11.21 -12.18 -0.22
C ALA A 103 9.98 -11.87 0.64
N ARG A 104 9.80 -10.59 0.99
CA ARG A 104 8.65 -10.06 1.70
C ARG A 104 8.04 -8.95 0.86
N VAL A 105 6.73 -9.02 0.67
CA VAL A 105 5.98 -8.03 -0.09
C VAL A 105 4.96 -7.39 0.84
N LEU A 106 4.96 -6.06 0.91
CA LEU A 106 4.04 -5.29 1.74
C LEU A 106 3.36 -4.23 0.89
N TRP A 107 2.06 -4.07 1.11
CA TRP A 107 1.29 -2.92 0.65
C TRP A 107 1.12 -1.92 1.78
N ALA A 108 1.29 -0.64 1.48
CA ALA A 108 0.77 0.43 2.31
C ALA A 108 -0.69 0.70 1.93
N LEU A 109 -1.54 0.73 2.94
CA LEU A 109 -2.92 1.19 2.83
C LEU A 109 -3.10 2.45 3.68
N ASP A 110 -3.61 3.51 3.05
CA ASP A 110 -3.91 4.78 3.70
C ASP A 110 -5.41 4.90 3.98
N VAL A 111 -5.78 5.31 5.20
CA VAL A 111 -7.16 5.55 5.63
C VAL A 111 -7.59 6.96 5.24
N LEU A 112 -8.50 7.03 4.27
CA LEU A 112 -9.06 8.26 3.72
C LEU A 112 -10.21 8.77 4.59
N ARG A 113 -10.26 10.08 4.82
CA ARG A 113 -11.42 10.75 5.42
C ARG A 113 -12.48 11.06 4.37
N PRO A 114 -13.76 11.24 4.78
CA PRO A 114 -14.79 11.75 3.89
C PRO A 114 -14.34 13.03 3.17
N GLY A 115 -14.50 13.07 1.84
CA GLY A 115 -14.12 14.20 1.01
C GLY A 115 -12.67 14.21 0.49
N GLU A 116 -11.78 13.33 0.98
CA GLU A 116 -10.44 13.15 0.39
C GLU A 116 -10.48 12.33 -0.92
N TRP A 117 -11.58 11.59 -1.12
CA TRP A 117 -11.97 10.95 -2.37
C TRP A 117 -13.15 11.73 -2.96
N THR A 118 -13.02 12.19 -4.22
CA THR A 118 -14.04 12.92 -4.98
C THR A 118 -15.42 12.31 -4.79
N ARG A 119 -16.34 13.09 -4.20
CA ARG A 119 -17.76 12.73 -4.00
C ARG A 119 -18.00 11.44 -3.21
N HIS A 120 -17.03 10.95 -2.44
CA HIS A 120 -17.27 9.83 -1.52
C HIS A 120 -17.56 10.33 -0.10
N PRO A 121 -18.77 10.06 0.44
CA PRO A 121 -19.20 10.62 1.73
C PRO A 121 -18.67 9.85 2.94
N ARG A 122 -17.86 8.80 2.75
CA ARG A 122 -17.41 7.89 3.83
C ARG A 122 -15.90 7.75 3.86
N THR A 123 -15.40 7.29 5.00
CA THR A 123 -14.03 6.82 5.19
C THR A 123 -13.74 5.65 4.23
N GLY A 124 -12.53 5.59 3.70
CA GLY A 124 -12.12 4.55 2.75
C GLY A 124 -10.63 4.22 2.84
N LEU A 125 -10.17 3.37 1.94
CA LEU A 125 -8.80 2.89 1.81
C LEU A 125 -8.24 3.28 0.45
N CYS A 126 -6.98 3.70 0.47
CA CYS A 126 -6.16 3.88 -0.72
C CYS A 126 -4.96 2.92 -0.66
N VAL A 127 -4.70 2.20 -1.75
CA VAL A 127 -3.44 1.47 -1.95
C VAL A 127 -2.38 2.47 -2.36
N ALA A 128 -1.42 2.73 -1.47
CA ALA A 128 -0.54 3.89 -1.59
C ALA A 128 0.88 3.53 -2.03
N GLU A 129 1.40 2.39 -1.59
CA GLU A 129 2.79 1.99 -1.85
C GLU A 129 2.93 0.47 -1.85
N LEU A 130 3.85 -0.03 -2.68
CA LEU A 130 4.30 -1.42 -2.72
C LEU A 130 5.76 -1.46 -2.34
N VAL A 131 6.12 -2.34 -1.41
CA VAL A 131 7.49 -2.60 -1.02
C VAL A 131 7.79 -4.09 -1.21
N CYS A 132 8.90 -4.39 -1.87
CA CYS A 132 9.48 -5.73 -1.90
C CYS A 132 10.85 -5.68 -1.23
N ALA A 133 11.02 -6.40 -0.13
CA ALA A 133 12.27 -6.51 0.60
C ALA A 133 12.78 -7.97 0.61
N GLY A 134 14.08 -8.19 0.42
CA GLY A 134 14.69 -9.50 0.50
C GLY A 134 15.86 -9.67 -0.49
N PRO A 135 15.87 -10.73 -1.32
CA PRO A 135 16.94 -10.95 -2.29
C PRO A 135 16.92 -9.90 -3.40
N TRP A 136 18.05 -9.77 -4.09
CA TRP A 136 18.19 -8.91 -5.26
C TRP A 136 17.20 -9.33 -6.36
N LEU A 137 16.33 -8.40 -6.79
CA LEU A 137 15.44 -8.63 -7.93
C LEU A 137 16.25 -8.61 -9.23
N SER A 138 16.22 -9.71 -9.97
CA SER A 138 16.87 -9.81 -11.28
C SER A 138 16.16 -8.97 -12.33
N ASP A 139 16.89 -8.61 -13.40
CA ASP A 139 16.33 -7.90 -14.55
C ASP A 139 15.13 -8.62 -15.17
N SER A 140 15.14 -9.96 -15.16
CA SER A 140 14.01 -10.77 -15.64
C SER A 140 12.75 -10.59 -14.80
N VAL A 141 12.88 -10.56 -13.46
CA VAL A 141 11.74 -10.30 -12.56
C VAL A 141 11.23 -8.87 -12.77
N LEU A 142 12.14 -7.90 -12.85
CA LEU A 142 11.77 -6.50 -13.06
C LEU A 142 11.07 -6.28 -14.42
N ALA A 143 11.53 -6.94 -15.48
CA ALA A 143 10.92 -6.89 -16.80
C ALA A 143 9.49 -7.47 -16.83
N ASP A 144 9.19 -8.44 -15.96
CA ASP A 144 7.85 -9.02 -15.82
C ASP A 144 6.91 -8.15 -14.94
N ILE A 145 7.45 -7.53 -13.88
CA ILE A 145 6.67 -6.72 -12.94
C ILE A 145 6.35 -5.33 -13.49
N ARG A 146 7.31 -4.66 -14.15
CA ARG A 146 7.15 -3.27 -14.61
C ARG A 146 5.90 -3.07 -15.50
N PRO A 147 5.65 -3.86 -16.56
CA PRO A 147 4.47 -3.65 -17.39
C PRO A 147 3.16 -3.85 -16.62
N ALA A 148 3.15 -4.79 -15.67
CA ALA A 148 1.97 -5.11 -14.87
C ALA A 148 1.63 -4.03 -13.83
N LEU A 149 2.61 -3.25 -13.39
CA LEU A 149 2.41 -2.07 -12.56
C LEU A 149 2.06 -0.83 -13.42
N HIS A 150 2.78 -0.62 -14.53
CA HIS A 150 2.55 0.53 -15.42
C HIS A 150 1.14 0.60 -16.01
N GLN A 151 0.50 -0.54 -16.30
CA GLN A 151 -0.90 -0.57 -16.76
C GLN A 151 -1.89 0.09 -15.79
N HIS A 152 -1.51 0.22 -14.51
CA HIS A 152 -2.31 0.87 -13.45
C HIS A 152 -1.66 2.17 -12.96
N HIS A 153 -0.74 2.75 -13.75
CA HIS A 153 0.02 3.96 -13.42
C HIS A 153 0.91 3.82 -12.19
N TRP A 154 1.40 2.61 -11.89
CA TRP A 154 2.40 2.40 -10.84
C TRP A 154 3.82 2.41 -11.42
N GLY A 155 4.75 3.04 -10.71
CA GLY A 155 6.14 3.21 -11.10
C GLY A 155 7.10 3.18 -9.91
N LEU A 156 8.40 3.13 -10.20
CA LEU A 156 9.46 3.17 -9.18
C LEU A 156 9.62 4.59 -8.64
N ILE A 157 9.71 4.74 -7.32
CA ILE A 157 9.99 6.04 -6.70
C ILE A 157 11.50 6.31 -6.54
N GLU A 158 12.27 5.25 -6.29
CA GLU A 158 13.70 5.26 -5.99
C GLU A 158 14.42 4.22 -6.87
N ASP A 159 15.71 4.04 -6.62
CA ASP A 159 16.50 3.01 -7.30
C ASP A 159 15.99 1.60 -6.94
N VAL A 160 16.14 0.68 -7.90
CA VAL A 160 15.82 -0.73 -7.67
C VAL A 160 16.91 -1.37 -6.81
N ASN A 161 16.50 -2.27 -5.90
CA ASN A 161 17.40 -3.01 -5.01
C ASN A 161 18.29 -2.09 -4.16
N GLU A 162 17.72 -1.07 -3.53
CA GLU A 162 18.44 -0.28 -2.54
C GLU A 162 18.84 -1.17 -1.36
N VAL A 163 20.06 -0.99 -0.86
CA VAL A 163 20.57 -1.77 0.27
C VAL A 163 19.83 -1.39 1.55
N CYS A 164 19.24 -2.38 2.19
CA CYS A 164 18.53 -2.24 3.45
C CYS A 164 19.06 -3.19 4.53
N GLU A 165 18.58 -3.01 5.75
CA GLU A 165 18.72 -3.97 6.83
C GLU A 165 17.35 -4.24 7.44
N VAL A 166 16.92 -5.50 7.45
CA VAL A 166 15.68 -5.95 8.12
C VAL A 166 16.07 -6.91 9.23
N ASN A 167 15.75 -6.58 10.48
CA ASN A 167 16.10 -7.37 11.66
C ASN A 167 17.60 -7.74 11.72
N ARG A 168 18.50 -6.78 11.44
CA ARG A 168 19.96 -7.00 11.40
C ARG A 168 20.47 -7.93 10.30
N THR A 169 19.63 -8.21 9.31
CA THR A 169 20.02 -8.99 8.12
C THR A 169 20.07 -8.04 6.92
N PRO A 170 21.24 -7.91 6.25
CA PRO A 170 21.34 -7.14 5.01
C PRO A 170 20.38 -7.68 3.94
N CYS A 171 19.71 -6.78 3.26
CA CYS A 171 18.71 -7.07 2.24
C CYS A 171 18.74 -6.02 1.14
N TYR A 172 17.90 -6.25 0.13
CA TYR A 172 17.58 -5.25 -0.88
C TYR A 172 16.10 -4.90 -0.80
N VAL A 173 15.79 -3.63 -1.01
CA VAL A 173 14.41 -3.12 -1.05
C VAL A 173 14.13 -2.44 -2.38
N THR A 174 12.90 -2.56 -2.85
CA THR A 174 12.41 -1.84 -4.02
C THR A 174 11.01 -1.31 -3.72
N HIS A 175 10.79 -0.04 -4.05
CA HIS A 175 9.58 0.71 -3.76
C HIS A 175 8.85 1.09 -5.05
N TRP A 176 7.54 0.89 -5.08
CA TRP A 176 6.67 1.40 -6.13
C TRP A 176 5.52 2.21 -5.56
N ILE A 177 5.15 3.27 -6.25
CA ILE A 177 4.00 4.13 -5.93
C ILE A 177 3.14 4.35 -7.15
N TYR A 178 1.90 4.77 -6.93
CA TYR A 178 1.03 5.26 -7.99
C TYR A 178 1.49 6.65 -8.49
N GLY A 179 1.31 6.93 -9.78
CA GLY A 179 1.46 8.26 -10.37
C GLY A 179 2.85 8.60 -10.93
N VAL A 180 3.75 7.62 -11.07
CA VAL A 180 5.12 7.82 -11.61
C VAL A 180 5.28 7.27 -13.02
#